data_AF-A0A661KCJ4-F1
#
_entry.id   AF-A0A661KCJ4-F1
#
_cell.length_a   1.000
_cell.length_b   1.000
_cell.length_c   1.000
_cell.angle_alpha   90.00
_cell.angle_beta   90.00
_cell.angle_gamma   90.00
#
_symmetry.space_group_name_H-M   'P 1'
#
loop_
_entity.id
_entity.type
_entity.pdbx_description
1 polymer ?
#
loop_
_entity_poly.entity_id
_entity_poly.type
_entity_poly.pdbx_seq_one_letter_code
_entity_poly.pdbx_strand_id
1 'polypeptide(L)'
;MEKGSFQKVERSSKRMYGPWKIVACGYRANEQQRFLDLLKGIGFDDLPVVFVGEAQKDMTLKELLEKPHGTGIGKDSGLRRAAILSGFTQEGIHKILSEYRKSGFPAQLWATLTPISEKWKICKLLEELQKEAEEFRKKRQG
;
A
#
# COMPACT_ATOMS: atom_id res chain seq x y z
N MET A 1 20.36 18.09 7.67
CA MET A 1 20.84 16.95 6.85
C MET A 1 20.55 15.68 7.63
N GLU A 2 19.43 15.00 7.36
CA GLU A 2 19.15 13.70 7.99
C GLU A 2 19.44 12.60 6.97
N LYS A 3 20.52 11.86 7.21
CA LYS A 3 20.92 10.69 6.43
C LYS A 3 19.99 9.53 6.80
N GLY A 4 18.98 9.26 5.97
CA GLY A 4 18.23 8.01 6.03
C GLY A 4 19.13 6.84 5.68
N SER A 5 19.54 6.05 6.69
CA SER A 5 20.30 4.84 6.46
C SER A 5 19.37 3.75 5.91
N PHE A 6 19.67 3.26 4.71
CA PHE A 6 19.04 2.06 4.19
C PHE A 6 19.49 0.88 5.05
N GLN A 7 18.62 0.42 5.95
CA GLN A 7 18.84 -0.83 6.68
C GLN A 7 18.43 -2.02 5.82
N LYS A 8 19.35 -2.98 5.70
CA LYS A 8 19.09 -4.29 5.10
C LYS A 8 17.97 -4.95 5.89
N VAL A 9 16.88 -5.29 5.21
CA VAL A 9 15.69 -5.91 5.79
C VAL A 9 16.06 -7.33 6.23
N GLU A 10 16.38 -7.52 7.51
CA GLU A 10 16.44 -8.84 8.15
C GLU A 10 15.03 -9.46 8.12
N ARG A 11 14.89 -10.79 8.17
CA ARG A 11 13.57 -11.43 8.29
C ARG A 11 13.10 -11.31 9.74
N SER A 12 12.66 -10.12 10.15
CA SER A 12 12.15 -9.90 11.51
C SER A 12 10.64 -10.17 11.57
N SER A 13 10.23 -10.92 12.60
CA SER A 13 8.84 -11.06 13.04
C SER A 13 8.31 -9.81 13.75
N LYS A 14 9.15 -8.76 13.92
CA LYS A 14 8.74 -7.50 14.53
C LYS A 14 7.69 -6.80 13.67
N ARG A 15 6.57 -6.48 14.32
CA ARG A 15 5.48 -5.72 13.72
C ARG A 15 5.92 -4.28 13.44
N MET A 16 5.67 -3.82 12.23
CA MET A 16 5.89 -2.43 11.82
C MET A 16 4.82 -1.50 12.39
N TYR A 17 5.03 -0.19 12.23
CA TYR A 17 4.14 0.83 12.75
C TYR A 17 2.71 0.73 12.17
N GLY A 18 1.71 1.05 13.00
CA GLY A 18 0.32 1.19 12.61
C GLY A 18 -0.60 -0.01 12.88
N PRO A 19 -1.92 0.18 12.70
CA PRO A 19 -2.91 -0.90 12.78
C PRO A 19 -2.71 -1.91 11.65
N TRP A 20 -3.05 -3.18 11.86
CA TRP A 20 -2.93 -4.21 10.82
C TRP A 20 -4.02 -3.99 9.76
N LYS A 21 -3.65 -3.41 8.61
CA LYS A 21 -4.59 -2.92 7.59
C LYS A 21 -3.90 -2.56 6.28
N ILE A 22 -4.62 -2.66 5.16
CA ILE A 22 -4.20 -2.14 3.85
C ILE A 22 -5.08 -0.97 3.42
N VAL A 23 -4.44 0.07 2.90
CA VAL A 23 -5.08 1.14 2.12
C VAL A 23 -4.66 0.96 0.66
N ALA A 24 -5.60 0.57 -0.21
CA ALA A 24 -5.37 0.27 -1.61
C ALA A 24 -5.93 1.38 -2.51
N CYS A 25 -5.12 1.89 -3.43
CA CYS A 25 -5.44 3.02 -4.31
C CYS A 25 -5.39 2.59 -5.78
N GLY A 26 -6.21 3.20 -6.64
CA GLY A 26 -6.13 3.00 -8.10
C GLY A 26 -6.60 1.62 -8.59
N TYR A 27 -7.44 0.93 -7.81
CA TYR A 27 -8.08 -0.32 -8.20
C TYR A 27 -9.42 -0.03 -8.87
N ARG A 28 -9.70 -0.71 -9.99
CA ARG A 28 -11.05 -0.76 -10.57
C ARG A 28 -11.92 -1.74 -9.81
N ALA A 29 -13.23 -1.53 -9.84
CA ALA A 29 -14.22 -2.36 -9.15
C ALA A 29 -14.06 -3.85 -9.48
N ASN A 30 -13.79 -4.18 -10.76
CA ASN A 30 -13.59 -5.56 -11.22
C ASN A 30 -12.26 -6.20 -10.78
N GLU A 31 -11.30 -5.42 -10.27
CA GLU A 31 -10.01 -5.92 -9.79
C GLU A 31 -9.96 -6.08 -8.26
N GLN A 32 -10.83 -5.38 -7.54
CA GLN A 32 -10.86 -5.37 -6.08
C GLN A 32 -11.07 -6.77 -5.50
N GLN A 33 -12.05 -7.53 -6.05
CA GLN A 33 -12.31 -8.89 -5.57
C GLN A 33 -11.09 -9.80 -5.79
N ARG A 34 -10.48 -9.75 -6.97
CA ARG A 34 -9.26 -10.52 -7.24
C ARG A 34 -8.12 -10.19 -6.28
N PHE A 35 -8.02 -8.93 -5.85
CA PHE A 35 -7.00 -8.51 -4.89
C PHE A 35 -7.28 -9.05 -3.49
N LEU A 36 -8.54 -9.04 -3.06
CA LEU A 36 -8.97 -9.67 -1.81
C LEU A 36 -8.74 -11.19 -1.85
N ASP A 37 -9.08 -11.85 -2.95
CA ASP A 37 -8.87 -13.30 -3.15
C ASP A 37 -7.38 -13.66 -3.10
N LEU A 38 -6.51 -12.80 -3.64
CA LEU A 38 -5.06 -12.95 -3.51
C LEU A 38 -4.60 -12.91 -2.06
N LEU A 39 -5.08 -11.93 -1.27
CA LEU A 39 -4.74 -11.79 0.14
C LEU A 39 -5.22 -13.01 0.95
N LYS A 40 -6.45 -13.46 0.68
CA LYS A 40 -7.02 -14.70 1.21
C LYS A 40 -6.16 -15.92 0.85
N GLY A 41 -5.75 -16.07 -0.40
CA GLY A 41 -4.91 -17.19 -0.86
C GLY A 41 -3.56 -17.30 -0.15
N ILE A 42 -3.07 -16.20 0.45
CA ILE A 42 -1.84 -16.18 1.25
C ILE A 42 -2.10 -16.12 2.77
N GLY A 43 -3.33 -16.38 3.23
CA GLY A 43 -3.69 -16.48 4.65
C GLY A 43 -3.92 -15.13 5.33
N PHE A 44 -4.34 -14.11 4.59
CA PHE A 44 -4.74 -12.81 5.12
C PHE A 44 -6.25 -12.56 4.97
N ASP A 45 -7.06 -13.60 5.21
CA ASP A 45 -8.53 -13.56 5.09
C ASP A 45 -9.18 -12.45 5.94
N ASP A 46 -8.69 -12.25 7.17
CA ASP A 46 -9.26 -11.28 8.12
C ASP A 46 -8.68 -9.87 7.95
N LEU A 47 -7.81 -9.65 6.95
CA LEU A 47 -7.09 -8.39 6.78
C LEU A 47 -8.04 -7.26 6.39
N PRO A 48 -8.16 -6.19 7.20
CA PRO A 48 -8.93 -5.03 6.81
C PRO A 48 -8.32 -4.35 5.57
N VAL A 49 -9.14 -4.13 4.55
CA VAL A 49 -8.74 -3.41 3.33
C VAL A 49 -9.70 -2.27 3.09
N VAL A 50 -9.15 -1.10 2.78
CA VAL A 50 -9.90 0.08 2.31
C VAL A 50 -9.45 0.39 0.90
N PHE A 51 -10.41 0.47 -0.03
CA PHE A 51 -10.18 0.95 -1.39
C PHE A 51 -10.45 2.45 -1.44
N VAL A 52 -9.44 3.22 -1.85
CA VAL A 52 -9.48 4.68 -1.90
C VAL A 52 -9.92 5.11 -3.30
N GLY A 53 -11.03 5.85 -3.37
CA GLY A 53 -11.47 6.54 -4.58
C GLY A 53 -11.15 8.02 -4.54
N GLU A 54 -11.52 8.73 -5.62
CA GLU A 54 -11.31 10.18 -5.75
C GLU A 54 -11.93 10.98 -4.61
N ALA A 55 -13.07 10.54 -4.08
CA ALA A 55 -13.77 11.20 -2.98
C ALA A 55 -12.96 11.20 -1.67
N GLN A 56 -11.96 10.33 -1.53
CA GLN A 56 -11.10 10.25 -0.34
C GLN A 56 -9.68 10.80 -0.59
N LYS A 57 -9.38 11.35 -1.77
CA LYS A 57 -8.01 11.74 -2.15
C LYS A 57 -7.38 12.77 -1.21
N ASP A 58 -8.21 13.61 -0.60
CA ASP A 58 -7.80 14.67 0.32
C ASP A 58 -7.76 14.22 1.79
N MET A 59 -8.18 12.99 2.09
CA MET A 59 -8.10 12.42 3.42
C MET A 59 -6.66 12.03 3.75
N THR A 60 -6.30 12.17 5.01
CA THR A 60 -5.05 11.67 5.57
C THR A 60 -5.04 10.15 5.64
N LEU A 61 -3.84 9.56 5.66
CA LEU A 61 -3.70 8.12 5.90
C LEU A 61 -4.33 7.68 7.22
N LYS A 62 -4.21 8.49 8.29
CA LYS A 62 -4.87 8.23 9.57
C LYS A 62 -6.38 8.04 9.41
N GLU A 63 -7.06 9.00 8.77
CA GLU A 63 -8.51 8.94 8.60
C GLU A 63 -8.94 7.76 7.72
N LEU A 64 -8.12 7.37 6.74
CA LEU A 64 -8.35 6.18 5.90
C LEU A 64 -8.17 4.87 6.71
N LEU A 65 -7.21 4.83 7.62
CA LEU A 65 -6.98 3.69 8.51
C LEU A 65 -8.12 3.52 9.52
N GLU A 66 -8.86 4.56 9.85
CA GLU A 66 -10.05 4.52 10.71
C GLU A 66 -11.33 4.08 9.97
N LYS A 67 -11.34 4.05 8.63
CA LYS A 67 -12.52 3.59 7.86
C LYS A 67 -12.82 2.10 8.06
N PRO A 68 -14.08 1.65 7.96
CA PRO A 68 -14.40 0.22 8.00
C PRO A 68 -13.74 -0.58 6.86
N HIS A 69 -13.46 -1.87 7.11
CA HIS A 69 -13.11 -2.82 6.04
C HIS A 69 -14.15 -2.75 4.90
N GLY A 70 -13.69 -2.89 3.67
CA GLY A 70 -14.56 -2.88 2.49
C GLY A 70 -15.04 -1.50 2.05
N THR A 71 -14.61 -0.43 2.73
CA THR A 71 -14.82 0.93 2.22
C THR A 71 -14.29 1.05 0.80
N GLY A 72 -15.11 1.57 -0.11
CA GLY A 72 -14.76 1.78 -1.51
C GLY A 72 -14.90 0.56 -2.43
N ILE A 73 -15.35 -0.59 -1.90
CA ILE A 73 -15.70 -1.75 -2.74
C ILE A 73 -16.75 -1.37 -3.78
N GLY A 74 -16.59 -1.88 -5.00
CA GLY A 74 -17.50 -1.66 -6.13
C GLY A 74 -17.32 -0.32 -6.83
N LYS A 75 -16.36 0.52 -6.40
CA LYS A 75 -16.09 1.83 -7.01
C LYS A 75 -14.74 1.85 -7.70
N ASP A 76 -14.72 2.38 -8.91
CA ASP A 76 -13.48 2.66 -9.62
C ASP A 76 -12.70 3.80 -8.97
N SER A 77 -11.38 3.70 -9.05
CA SER A 77 -10.44 4.73 -8.59
C SER A 77 -9.54 5.16 -9.73
N GLY A 78 -9.53 6.46 -10.04
CA GLY A 78 -8.61 7.08 -11.00
C GLY A 78 -7.23 7.38 -10.41
N LEU A 79 -7.06 7.16 -9.10
CA LEU A 79 -5.81 7.42 -8.40
C LEU A 79 -4.68 6.53 -8.91
N ARG A 80 -3.44 6.96 -8.66
CA ARG A 80 -2.26 6.14 -8.92
C ARG A 80 -2.35 4.82 -8.14
N ARG A 81 -2.16 3.71 -8.85
CA ARG A 81 -2.15 2.38 -8.23
C ARG A 81 -1.05 2.25 -7.18
N ALA A 82 -1.45 2.05 -5.93
CA ALA A 82 -0.55 1.83 -4.81
C ALA A 82 -1.22 1.04 -3.69
N ALA A 83 -0.43 0.40 -2.83
CA ALA A 83 -0.91 -0.16 -1.57
C ALA A 83 -0.01 0.29 -0.41
N ILE A 84 -0.64 0.82 0.63
CA ILE A 84 0.00 1.21 1.88
C ILE A 84 -0.26 0.11 2.89
N LEU A 85 0.82 -0.53 3.34
CA LEU A 85 0.82 -1.64 4.27
C LEU A 85 1.05 -1.10 5.69
N SER A 86 0.06 -1.26 6.56
CA SER A 86 0.13 -0.81 7.95
C SER A 86 0.19 -2.00 8.91
N GLY A 87 1.05 -1.92 9.93
CA GLY A 87 1.10 -2.91 11.00
C GLY A 87 1.52 -4.32 10.58
N PHE A 88 2.20 -4.49 9.44
CA PHE A 88 2.70 -5.79 8.96
C PHE A 88 4.06 -6.13 9.56
N THR A 89 4.41 -7.42 9.55
CA THR A 89 5.81 -7.86 9.70
C THR A 89 6.53 -7.77 8.35
N GLN A 90 7.86 -7.76 8.36
CA GLN A 90 8.64 -7.78 7.12
C GLN A 90 8.36 -9.06 6.31
N GLU A 91 8.21 -10.20 6.97
CA GLU A 91 7.81 -11.45 6.33
C GLU A 91 6.45 -11.35 5.63
N GLY A 92 5.45 -10.76 6.29
CA GLY A 92 4.12 -10.54 5.71
C GLY A 92 4.18 -9.65 4.47
N ILE A 93 4.95 -8.57 4.52
CA ILE A 93 5.17 -7.68 3.36
C ILE A 93 5.81 -8.46 2.21
N HIS A 94 6.86 -9.24 2.48
CA HIS A 94 7.52 -10.05 1.45
C HIS A 94 6.58 -11.07 0.82
N LYS A 95 5.70 -11.70 1.60
CA LYS A 95 4.70 -12.64 1.11
C LYS A 95 3.72 -11.97 0.14
N ILE A 96 3.16 -10.82 0.53
CA ILE A 96 2.25 -10.03 -0.33
C ILE A 96 2.94 -9.61 -1.62
N LEU A 97 4.15 -9.05 -1.53
CA LEU A 97 4.91 -8.57 -2.70
C LEU A 97 5.24 -9.72 -3.67
N SER A 98 5.62 -10.88 -3.13
CA SER A 98 5.94 -12.07 -3.93
C SER A 98 4.71 -12.58 -4.68
N GLU A 99 3.59 -12.71 -4.00
CA GLU A 99 2.36 -13.23 -4.61
C GLU A 99 1.76 -12.25 -5.61
N TYR A 100 1.74 -10.95 -5.26
CA TYR A 100 1.26 -9.92 -6.17
C TYR A 100 2.02 -9.90 -7.49
N ARG A 101 3.34 -10.11 -7.49
CA ARG A 101 4.15 -10.18 -8.72
C ARG A 101 3.79 -11.38 -9.61
N LYS A 102 3.33 -12.49 -9.03
CA LYS A 102 2.96 -13.72 -9.75
C LYS A 102 1.52 -13.70 -10.27
N SER A 103 0.68 -12.86 -9.69
CA SER A 103 -0.77 -12.83 -9.95
C SER A 103 -1.23 -12.16 -11.26
N GLY A 104 -0.30 -11.55 -12.01
CA GLY A 104 -0.62 -10.81 -13.23
C GLY A 104 -1.31 -9.46 -13.00
N PHE A 105 -1.35 -8.94 -11.76
CA PHE A 105 -1.80 -7.58 -11.52
C PHE A 105 -0.89 -6.54 -12.18
N PRO A 106 -1.44 -5.37 -12.55
CA PRO A 106 -0.63 -4.23 -12.99
C PRO A 106 0.41 -3.85 -11.92
N ALA A 107 1.57 -3.38 -12.37
CA ALA A 107 2.59 -2.85 -11.48
C ALA A 107 2.00 -1.73 -10.60
N GLN A 108 2.37 -1.71 -9.32
CA GLN A 108 1.92 -0.71 -8.37
C GLN A 108 3.05 -0.23 -7.46
N LEU A 109 2.82 0.93 -6.85
CA LEU A 109 3.67 1.45 -5.79
C LEU A 109 3.34 0.75 -4.47
N TRP A 110 4.35 0.58 -3.63
CA TRP A 110 4.21 -0.04 -2.32
C TRP A 110 4.84 0.88 -1.29
N ALA A 111 4.14 1.08 -0.18
CA ALA A 111 4.66 1.83 0.95
C ALA A 111 4.28 1.14 2.25
N THR A 112 5.08 1.34 3.29
CA THR A 112 4.74 0.94 4.65
C THR A 112 4.38 2.16 5.46
N LEU A 113 3.38 2.06 6.34
CA LEU A 113 3.00 3.17 7.20
C LEU A 113 4.15 3.56 8.13
N THR A 114 4.41 4.86 8.20
CA THR A 114 5.32 5.49 9.18
C THR A 114 4.58 6.57 9.96
N PRO A 115 5.06 6.96 11.16
CA PRO A 115 4.48 8.07 11.93
C PRO A 115 4.42 9.39 11.15
N ILE A 116 5.34 9.59 10.20
CA ILE A 116 5.37 10.79 9.34
C ILE A 116 4.28 10.70 8.29
N SER A 117 4.25 9.61 7.52
CA SER A 117 3.28 9.41 6.43
C SER A 117 1.84 9.32 6.93
N GLU A 118 1.60 8.87 8.16
CA GLU A 118 0.27 8.76 8.75
C GLU A 118 -0.52 10.08 8.68
N LYS A 119 0.17 11.22 8.82
CA LYS A 119 -0.42 12.55 8.81
C LYS A 119 -0.59 13.13 7.40
N TRP A 120 -0.09 12.46 6.38
CA TRP A 120 -0.12 12.97 5.01
C TRP A 120 -1.44 12.63 4.35
N LYS A 121 -1.94 13.56 3.51
CA LYS A 121 -3.01 13.28 2.56
C LYS A 121 -2.57 12.16 1.62
N ILE A 122 -3.51 11.28 1.24
CA ILE A 122 -3.20 10.17 0.34
C ILE A 122 -2.73 10.67 -1.03
N CYS A 123 -3.32 11.74 -1.58
CA CYS A 123 -2.86 12.33 -2.85
C CYS A 123 -1.38 12.72 -2.79
N LYS A 124 -0.98 13.45 -1.73
CA LYS A 124 0.41 13.86 -1.51
C LYS A 124 1.35 12.66 -1.39
N LEU A 125 0.96 11.62 -0.65
CA LEU A 125 1.78 10.41 -0.54
C LEU A 125 1.97 9.73 -1.89
N LEU A 126 0.91 9.61 -2.70
CA LEU A 126 0.99 8.99 -4.02
C LEU A 126 1.92 9.78 -4.95
N GLU A 127 1.90 11.11 -4.89
CA GLU A 127 2.81 11.98 -5.64
C GLU A 127 4.27 11.76 -5.24
N GLU A 128 4.57 11.73 -3.93
CA GLU A 128 5.94 11.50 -3.44
C GLU A 128 6.45 10.10 -3.81
N LEU A 129 5.62 9.06 -3.65
CA LEU A 129 5.99 7.69 -4.06
C LEU A 129 6.24 7.60 -5.56
N GLN A 130 5.50 8.36 -6.36
CA GLN A 130 5.70 8.40 -7.81
C GLN A 130 7.04 9.07 -8.15
N LYS A 131 7.36 10.22 -7.55
CA LYS A 131 8.64 10.91 -7.75
C LYS A 131 9.81 10.00 -7.41
N GLU A 132 9.77 9.35 -6.26
CA GLU A 132 10.80 8.39 -5.84
C GLU A 132 10.95 7.25 -6.85
N ALA A 133 9.83 6.63 -7.27
CA ALA A 133 9.85 5.53 -8.23
C ALA A 133 10.41 5.93 -9.59
N GLU A 134 10.12 7.14 -10.06
CA GLU A 134 10.67 7.69 -11.30
C GLU A 134 12.18 7.95 -11.20
N GLU A 135 12.65 8.52 -10.09
CA GLU A 135 14.07 8.73 -9.85
C GLU A 135 14.85 7.41 -9.77
N PHE A 136 14.31 6.41 -9.08
CA PHE A 136 14.90 5.07 -9.02
C PHE A 136 14.96 4.40 -10.40
N ARG A 137 13.95 4.59 -11.25
CA ARG A 137 13.96 4.06 -12.63
C ARG A 137 15.03 4.73 -13.47
N LYS A 138 15.17 6.06 -13.40
CA LYS A 138 16.20 6.82 -14.13
C LYS A 138 17.61 6.35 -13.76
N LYS A 139 17.86 6.10 -12.47
CA LYS A 139 19.16 5.62 -11.96
C LYS A 139 19.51 4.17 -12.30
N ARG A 140 18.56 3.34 -12.77
CA ARG A 140 18.80 1.94 -13.16
C ARG A 140 19.03 1.77 -14.67
N GLN A 141 18.82 2.82 -15.46
CA GLN A 141 18.93 2.81 -16.92
C GLN A 141 20.09 3.67 -17.45
N GLY A 142 20.79 4.39 -16.56
CA GLY A 142 22.06 5.07 -16.83
C GLY A 142 23.18 4.38 -16.07
#